data_AF-A0A540LGT7-F1
#
_entry.id   AF-A0A540LGT7-F1
#
_cell.length_a   1.000
_cell.length_b   1.000
_cell.length_c   1.000
_cell.angle_alpha   90.00
_cell.angle_beta   90.00
_cell.angle_gamma   90.00
#
_symmetry.space_group_name_H-M   'P 1'
#
loop_
_entity.id
_entity.type
_entity.pdbx_description
1 polymer ?
#
loop_
_entity_poly.entity_id
_entity_poly.type
_entity_poly.pdbx_seq_one_letter_code
_entity_poly.pdbx_strand_id
1 'polypeptide(L)'
;MPEILYRLLEGHDVRKKQREEWSIAKGRFLGRRRPTIGLLLRRRTRRTSTKISGAINGRRQSEPKAVKMMKALERVKLEKEKVSAARKEKKIAMAKKAVARYQRDPDYRFLHHQVSDLFAECLKSDLENFKSNEYKKITLAAKWCPSLDSSFDRSTLLCEAIARKVFPRESYLEYEGVEEAHYAYRVRDRLRKEVLVPLRKVLQLPEVYMGANQWGAIPYNRVASVAMKLYKEKFMKHDEERFKKYLEDVKAGKSKIAAGALLPHEIIASLKDGDGGEVGELHWKRMVEDMLKQGKMKNCLAVCDVSGSMCGTPMEVCVALGLLLSELSGEPWKGKVITFSHDPQLHLIQGDDLSSKCEFIRRMEWGANTDFQKVFDLLLEVAVNGNLKPEHMIKRIFVFSDMEFDEASASSCRYPGGWGWDTGTDPGGWGWDTGSGREESGKWETDYEVIQRKFEEKGYGDVVPQIVFWNLRHSRSTPVSGSQKGVALLSGFSKNLMKLFLDEDGEIDISPERIMEEAISGELYQKLVVID
;
A
#
# COMPACT_ATOMS: atom_id res chain seq x y z
N MET A 1 -0.06 -9.97 -11.13
CA MET A 1 0.55 -10.55 -12.34
C MET A 1 -0.22 -10.23 -13.63
N PRO A 2 -1.52 -10.54 -13.82
CA PRO A 2 -2.23 -10.17 -15.05
C PRO A 2 -2.28 -8.65 -15.31
N GLU A 3 -2.32 -7.85 -14.24
CA GLU A 3 -2.27 -6.38 -14.31
C GLU A 3 -0.97 -5.84 -14.91
N ILE A 4 0.17 -6.51 -14.68
CA ILE A 4 1.47 -6.07 -15.21
C ILE A 4 1.47 -6.24 -16.74
N LEU A 5 1.11 -7.43 -17.21
CA LEU A 5 0.95 -7.71 -18.65
C LEU A 5 -0.05 -6.74 -19.29
N TYR A 6 -1.16 -6.46 -18.60
CA TYR A 6 -2.16 -5.51 -19.08
C TYR A 6 -1.60 -4.09 -19.24
N ARG A 7 -0.82 -3.60 -18.28
CA ARG A 7 -0.17 -2.28 -18.34
C ARG A 7 0.95 -2.21 -19.37
N LEU A 8 1.67 -3.31 -19.60
CA LEU A 8 2.67 -3.37 -20.68
C LEU A 8 2.01 -3.27 -22.07
N LEU A 9 0.78 -3.75 -22.22
CA LEU A 9 0.03 -3.60 -23.46
C LEU A 9 -0.63 -2.23 -23.59
N GLU A 10 -1.31 -1.74 -22.56
CA GLU A 10 -2.15 -0.53 -22.62
C GLU A 10 -1.45 0.76 -22.17
N GLY A 11 -0.26 0.65 -21.59
CA GLY A 11 0.49 1.75 -20.97
C GLY A 11 0.31 1.82 -19.45
N HIS A 12 1.31 2.37 -18.76
CA HIS A 12 1.34 2.45 -17.30
C HIS A 12 0.17 3.24 -16.70
N ASP A 13 -0.30 4.28 -17.42
CA ASP A 13 -1.40 5.16 -17.00
C ASP A 13 -2.81 4.65 -17.36
N VAL A 14 -2.95 3.45 -17.92
CA VAL A 14 -4.24 2.95 -18.42
C VAL A 14 -5.35 3.02 -17.37
N ARG A 15 -5.04 2.71 -16.10
CA ARG A 15 -6.03 2.73 -15.00
C ARG A 15 -6.43 4.14 -14.58
N LYS A 16 -5.58 5.13 -14.79
CA LYS A 16 -5.88 6.53 -14.53
C LYS A 16 -6.81 7.07 -15.61
N LYS A 17 -6.43 6.87 -16.88
CA LYS A 17 -7.23 7.25 -18.06
C LYS A 17 -8.64 6.64 -18.03
N GLN A 18 -8.74 5.33 -17.75
CA GLN A 18 -10.04 4.65 -17.65
C GLN A 18 -10.93 5.20 -16.53
N ARG A 19 -10.34 5.59 -15.39
CA ARG A 19 -11.09 6.21 -14.28
C ARG A 19 -11.60 7.59 -14.66
N GLU A 20 -10.78 8.39 -15.34
CA GLU A 20 -11.16 9.71 -15.85
C GLU A 20 -12.28 9.60 -16.89
N GLU A 21 -12.13 8.72 -17.90
CA GLU A 21 -13.14 8.43 -18.91
C GLU A 21 -14.47 7.98 -18.27
N TRP A 22 -14.40 7.08 -17.29
CA TRP A 22 -15.59 6.62 -16.58
C TRP A 22 -16.24 7.72 -15.76
N SER A 23 -15.44 8.57 -15.10
CA SER A 23 -15.93 9.73 -14.36
C SER A 23 -16.67 10.72 -15.29
N ILE A 24 -16.09 11.00 -16.45
CA ILE A 24 -16.71 11.84 -17.51
C ILE A 24 -18.02 11.19 -17.99
N ALA A 25 -18.02 9.88 -18.25
CA ALA A 25 -19.21 9.16 -18.68
C ALA A 25 -20.31 9.15 -17.61
N LYS A 26 -19.95 9.00 -16.33
CA LYS A 26 -20.87 9.03 -15.19
C LYS A 26 -21.44 10.44 -14.97
N GLY A 27 -20.62 11.49 -15.11
CA GLY A 27 -21.05 12.88 -15.07
C GLY A 27 -22.10 13.21 -16.15
N ARG A 28 -21.89 12.69 -17.38
CA ARG A 28 -22.89 12.78 -18.47
C ARG A 28 -24.20 12.04 -18.15
N PHE A 29 -24.15 10.98 -17.34
CA PHE A 29 -25.32 10.22 -16.91
C PHE A 29 -26.15 10.96 -15.85
N LEU A 30 -25.49 11.65 -14.91
CA LEU A 30 -26.15 12.49 -13.91
C LEU A 30 -26.81 13.75 -14.52
N GLY A 31 -26.24 14.28 -15.61
CA GLY A 31 -26.85 15.35 -16.42
C GLY A 31 -28.08 14.91 -17.24
N ARG A 32 -28.30 13.60 -17.42
CA ARG A 32 -29.49 13.01 -18.05
C ARG A 32 -30.41 12.38 -16.99
N ARG A 33 -30.83 13.15 -15.97
CA ARG A 33 -32.01 12.75 -15.19
C ARG A 33 -33.23 12.76 -16.12
N ARG A 34 -33.71 11.56 -16.47
CA ARG A 34 -35.05 11.37 -17.08
C ARG A 34 -36.07 12.10 -16.19
N PRO A 35 -36.98 12.93 -16.74
CA PRO A 35 -38.08 13.45 -15.95
C PRO A 35 -38.90 12.25 -15.49
N THR A 36 -38.95 12.01 -14.19
CA THR A 36 -39.91 11.10 -13.58
C THR A 36 -41.32 11.59 -13.94
N ILE A 37 -42.16 10.68 -14.41
CA ILE A 37 -43.55 10.90 -14.85
C ILE A 37 -44.48 11.35 -13.67
N GLY A 38 -43.94 11.73 -12.51
CA GLY A 38 -44.68 12.07 -11.30
C GLY A 38 -44.96 13.56 -11.06
N LEU A 39 -44.53 14.49 -11.94
CA LEU A 39 -44.65 15.94 -11.67
C LEU A 39 -45.37 16.73 -12.78
N LEU A 40 -46.39 16.14 -13.42
CA LEU A 40 -47.23 16.84 -14.41
C LEU A 40 -48.68 17.11 -13.94
N LEU A 41 -48.93 17.01 -12.63
CA LEU A 41 -50.25 17.27 -12.04
C LEU A 41 -50.22 18.30 -10.90
N ARG A 42 -49.41 19.37 -11.02
CA ARG A 42 -49.60 20.54 -10.13
C ARG A 42 -48.96 21.83 -10.65
N ARG A 43 -49.52 22.40 -11.72
CA ARG A 43 -49.42 23.85 -11.96
C ARG A 43 -50.50 24.30 -12.95
N ARG A 44 -51.72 24.33 -12.43
CA ARG A 44 -52.87 24.98 -13.06
C ARG A 44 -53.12 26.26 -12.28
N THR A 45 -52.60 27.40 -12.76
CA THR A 45 -53.24 28.73 -12.63
C THR A 45 -52.40 29.86 -13.24
N ARG A 46 -53.06 30.56 -14.18
CA ARG A 46 -53.05 32.01 -14.46
C ARG A 46 -51.73 32.73 -14.83
N ARG A 47 -51.62 33.04 -16.14
CA ARG A 47 -51.34 34.39 -16.71
C ARG A 47 -51.51 34.31 -18.23
N THR A 48 -52.71 34.62 -18.76
CA THR A 48 -53.06 35.86 -19.49
C THR A 48 -52.14 36.23 -20.65
N SER A 49 -52.57 35.85 -21.85
CA SER A 49 -52.76 36.71 -23.02
C SER A 49 -51.58 37.59 -23.49
N THR A 50 -50.86 37.11 -24.51
CA THR A 50 -50.52 37.99 -25.65
C THR A 50 -50.50 37.16 -26.93
N LYS A 51 -51.39 37.54 -27.86
CA LYS A 51 -51.58 36.93 -29.17
C LYS A 51 -50.41 37.31 -30.07
N ILE A 52 -49.73 36.32 -30.66
CA ILE A 52 -49.11 36.47 -31.98
C ILE A 52 -49.59 35.29 -32.82
N SER A 53 -50.47 35.62 -33.75
CA SER A 53 -51.00 34.76 -34.79
C SER A 53 -49.96 34.51 -35.87
N GLY A 54 -49.63 33.25 -36.11
CA GLY A 54 -48.84 32.80 -37.26
C GLY A 54 -49.24 31.36 -37.58
N ALA A 55 -50.12 31.21 -38.55
CA ALA A 55 -50.68 29.94 -38.97
C ALA A 55 -49.63 29.06 -39.66
N ILE A 56 -49.35 27.88 -39.10
CA ILE A 56 -48.89 26.72 -39.87
C ILE A 56 -49.80 25.55 -39.49
N ASN A 57 -50.85 25.39 -40.29
CA ASN A 57 -51.74 24.23 -40.25
C ASN A 57 -51.01 23.02 -40.86
N GLY A 58 -50.20 22.35 -40.05
CA GLY A 58 -49.71 21.01 -40.35
C GLY A 58 -50.43 20.01 -39.44
N ARG A 59 -51.49 19.36 -39.92
CA ARG A 59 -52.08 18.17 -39.27
C ARG A 59 -51.00 17.08 -39.23
N ARG A 60 -50.17 17.05 -38.19
CA ARG A 60 -49.40 15.85 -37.81
C ARG A 60 -50.42 14.83 -37.35
N GLN A 61 -50.79 13.90 -38.23
CA GLN A 61 -51.48 12.68 -37.82
C GLN A 61 -50.64 12.06 -36.69
N SER A 62 -51.19 11.99 -35.48
CA SER A 62 -50.47 11.42 -34.36
C SER A 62 -50.41 9.90 -34.58
N GLU A 63 -49.24 9.38 -34.91
CA GLU A 63 -49.05 7.92 -35.05
C GLU A 63 -49.59 7.20 -33.80
N PRO A 64 -50.30 6.06 -33.97
CA PRO A 64 -50.82 5.28 -32.86
C PRO A 64 -49.71 4.96 -31.86
N LYS A 65 -50.01 4.99 -30.55
CA LYS A 65 -49.02 4.72 -29.48
C LYS A 65 -48.27 3.39 -29.72
N ALA A 66 -48.94 2.38 -30.26
CA ALA A 66 -48.35 1.09 -30.62
C ALA A 66 -47.24 1.22 -31.68
N VAL A 67 -47.43 2.02 -32.73
CA VAL A 67 -46.44 2.24 -33.80
C VAL A 67 -45.22 2.99 -33.26
N LYS A 68 -45.42 3.97 -32.37
CA LYS A 68 -44.31 4.66 -31.69
C LYS A 68 -43.51 3.74 -30.78
N MET A 69 -44.18 2.84 -30.06
CA MET A 69 -43.52 1.83 -29.21
C MET A 69 -42.73 0.82 -30.06
N MET A 70 -43.27 0.34 -31.18
CA MET A 70 -42.54 -0.57 -32.08
C MET A 70 -41.30 0.10 -32.69
N LYS A 71 -41.42 1.33 -33.20
CA LYS A 71 -40.26 2.11 -33.69
C LYS A 71 -39.22 2.36 -32.60
N ALA A 72 -39.65 2.57 -31.35
CA ALA A 72 -38.73 2.73 -30.22
C ALA A 72 -38.02 1.41 -29.86
N LEU A 73 -38.73 0.28 -29.85
CA LEU A 73 -38.17 -1.05 -29.62
C LEU A 73 -37.16 -1.42 -30.71
N GLU A 74 -37.47 -1.12 -31.97
CA GLU A 74 -36.59 -1.37 -33.11
C GLU A 74 -35.34 -0.50 -33.06
N ARG A 75 -35.46 0.79 -32.69
CA ARG A 75 -34.29 1.65 -32.42
C ARG A 75 -33.43 1.10 -31.29
N VAL A 76 -34.03 0.64 -30.20
CA VAL A 76 -33.29 0.02 -29.08
C VAL A 76 -32.60 -1.27 -29.53
N LYS A 77 -33.24 -2.08 -30.37
CA LYS A 77 -32.65 -3.30 -30.92
C LYS A 77 -31.44 -2.97 -31.82
N LEU A 78 -31.59 -2.01 -32.72
CA LEU A 78 -30.54 -1.57 -33.63
C LEU A 78 -29.38 -0.91 -32.89
N GLU A 79 -29.66 -0.15 -31.83
CA GLU A 79 -28.64 0.41 -30.94
C GLU A 79 -27.90 -0.70 -30.17
N LYS A 80 -28.61 -1.70 -29.65
CA LYS A 80 -28.00 -2.88 -29.01
C LYS A 80 -27.10 -3.66 -29.97
N GLU A 81 -27.51 -3.84 -31.22
CA GLU A 81 -26.73 -4.51 -32.26
C GLU A 81 -25.47 -3.73 -32.60
N LYS A 82 -25.57 -2.40 -32.79
CA LYS A 82 -24.40 -1.52 -32.99
C LYS A 82 -23.41 -1.59 -31.82
N VAL A 83 -23.91 -1.55 -30.59
CA VAL A 83 -23.07 -1.68 -29.39
C VAL A 83 -22.42 -3.05 -29.31
N SER A 84 -23.14 -4.13 -29.69
CA SER A 84 -22.59 -5.48 -29.74
C SER A 84 -21.48 -5.61 -30.77
N ALA A 85 -21.66 -5.07 -31.98
CA ALA A 85 -20.66 -5.06 -33.04
C ALA A 85 -19.40 -4.30 -32.61
N ALA A 86 -19.54 -3.09 -32.06
CA ALA A 86 -18.43 -2.30 -31.55
C ALA A 86 -17.66 -3.02 -30.42
N ARG A 87 -18.35 -3.77 -29.55
CA ARG A 87 -17.71 -4.59 -28.50
C ARG A 87 -16.91 -5.75 -29.09
N LYS A 88 -17.41 -6.41 -30.14
CA LYS A 88 -16.71 -7.49 -30.84
C LYS A 88 -15.45 -6.96 -31.53
N GLU A 89 -15.57 -5.83 -32.23
CA GLU A 89 -14.44 -5.17 -32.89
C GLU A 89 -13.36 -4.78 -31.88
N LYS A 90 -13.74 -4.16 -30.76
CA LYS A 90 -12.80 -3.83 -29.68
C LYS A 90 -12.11 -5.08 -29.11
N LYS A 91 -12.83 -6.19 -28.96
CA LYS A 91 -12.26 -7.48 -28.51
C LYS A 91 -11.20 -7.98 -29.50
N ILE A 92 -11.51 -7.95 -30.79
CA ILE A 92 -10.58 -8.37 -31.85
C ILE A 92 -9.34 -7.48 -31.87
N ALA A 93 -9.51 -6.16 -31.75
CA ALA A 93 -8.40 -5.21 -31.71
C ALA A 93 -7.45 -5.48 -30.52
N MET A 94 -8.00 -5.72 -29.34
CA MET A 94 -7.20 -6.08 -28.14
C MET A 94 -6.44 -7.39 -28.35
N ALA A 95 -7.09 -8.43 -28.89
CA ALA A 95 -6.43 -9.71 -29.17
C ALA A 95 -5.30 -9.57 -30.21
N LYS A 96 -5.52 -8.82 -31.29
CA LYS A 96 -4.49 -8.53 -32.30
C LYS A 96 -3.28 -7.83 -31.70
N LYS A 97 -3.51 -6.84 -30.82
CA LYS A 97 -2.46 -6.11 -30.11
C LYS A 97 -1.64 -7.02 -29.21
N ALA A 98 -2.30 -7.91 -28.47
CA ALA A 98 -1.63 -8.90 -27.61
C ALA A 98 -0.73 -9.84 -28.41
N VAL A 99 -1.24 -10.40 -29.51
CA VAL A 99 -0.48 -11.30 -30.40
C VAL A 99 0.69 -10.58 -31.05
N ALA A 100 0.48 -9.36 -31.55
CA ALA A 100 1.56 -8.57 -32.16
C ALA A 100 2.69 -8.26 -31.16
N ARG A 101 2.35 -7.91 -29.91
CA ARG A 101 3.35 -7.69 -28.86
C ARG A 101 4.09 -8.97 -28.52
N TYR A 102 3.37 -10.08 -28.38
CA TYR A 102 3.94 -11.39 -28.09
C TYR A 102 4.92 -11.90 -29.17
N GLN A 103 4.67 -11.56 -30.44
CA GLN A 103 5.57 -11.92 -31.55
C GLN A 103 6.79 -11.01 -31.63
N ARG A 104 6.62 -9.71 -31.36
CA ARG A 104 7.68 -8.69 -31.53
C ARG A 104 8.64 -8.59 -30.35
N ASP A 105 8.14 -8.77 -29.12
CA ASP A 105 8.88 -8.48 -27.89
C ASP A 105 9.24 -9.77 -27.14
N PRO A 106 10.54 -10.16 -27.10
CA PRO A 106 10.98 -11.38 -26.44
C PRO A 106 10.81 -11.31 -24.92
N ASP A 107 10.95 -10.15 -24.30
CA ASP A 107 10.84 -9.96 -22.85
C ASP A 107 9.38 -10.08 -22.41
N TYR A 108 8.46 -9.48 -23.17
CA TYR A 108 7.03 -9.65 -22.94
C TYR A 108 6.62 -11.12 -23.09
N ARG A 109 7.15 -11.81 -24.10
CA ARG A 109 6.90 -13.25 -24.32
C ARG A 109 7.41 -14.09 -23.14
N PHE A 110 8.64 -13.82 -22.68
CA PHE A 110 9.22 -14.49 -21.52
C PHE A 110 8.38 -14.26 -20.26
N LEU A 111 8.03 -13.00 -19.95
CA LEU A 111 7.19 -12.67 -18.81
C LEU A 111 5.82 -13.35 -18.91
N HIS A 112 5.20 -13.35 -20.09
CA HIS A 112 3.92 -14.03 -20.32
C HIS A 112 4.01 -15.53 -20.06
N HIS A 113 5.12 -16.18 -20.45
CA HIS A 113 5.38 -17.59 -20.18
C HIS A 113 5.51 -17.85 -18.69
N GLN A 114 6.37 -17.10 -18.01
CA GLN A 114 6.60 -17.20 -16.56
C GLN A 114 5.31 -17.03 -15.76
N VAL A 115 4.50 -16.02 -16.12
CA VAL A 115 3.19 -15.80 -15.50
C VAL A 115 2.28 -17.01 -15.72
N SER A 116 2.27 -17.57 -16.93
CA SER A 116 1.44 -18.74 -17.26
C SER A 116 1.92 -20.02 -16.57
N ASP A 117 3.24 -20.22 -16.43
CA ASP A 117 3.85 -21.34 -15.71
C ASP A 117 3.49 -21.30 -14.23
N LEU A 118 3.68 -20.15 -13.58
CA LEU A 118 3.34 -20.01 -12.16
C LEU A 118 1.87 -20.34 -11.89
N PHE A 119 0.96 -19.82 -12.71
CA PHE A 119 -0.46 -20.15 -12.56
C PHE A 119 -0.72 -21.63 -12.81
N ALA A 120 -0.11 -22.25 -13.82
CA ALA A 120 -0.32 -23.66 -14.12
C ALA A 120 0.19 -24.56 -12.99
N GLU A 121 1.38 -24.30 -12.46
CA GLU A 121 1.96 -25.02 -11.32
C GLU A 121 1.10 -24.88 -10.06
N CYS A 122 0.74 -23.65 -9.68
CA CYS A 122 -0.13 -23.42 -8.53
C CYS A 122 -1.49 -24.09 -8.69
N LEU A 123 -2.11 -24.03 -9.88
CA LEU A 123 -3.42 -24.64 -10.12
C LEU A 123 -3.36 -26.18 -10.12
N LYS A 124 -2.27 -26.79 -10.60
CA LYS A 124 -2.05 -28.24 -10.52
C LYS A 124 -1.93 -28.68 -9.07
N SER A 125 -1.08 -28.00 -8.29
CA SER A 125 -0.92 -28.29 -6.86
C SER A 125 -2.22 -28.05 -6.07
N ASP A 126 -2.95 -26.97 -6.36
CA ASP A 126 -4.25 -26.69 -5.75
C ASP A 126 -5.28 -27.78 -6.06
N LEU A 127 -5.25 -28.34 -7.28
CA LEU A 127 -6.14 -29.42 -7.69
C LEU A 127 -5.78 -30.74 -7.00
N GLU A 128 -4.50 -31.02 -6.78
CA GLU A 128 -4.03 -32.15 -5.98
C GLU A 128 -4.46 -32.02 -4.51
N ASN A 129 -4.23 -30.86 -3.91
CA ASN A 129 -4.70 -30.55 -2.55
C ASN A 129 -6.22 -30.64 -2.43
N PHE A 130 -6.96 -30.22 -3.46
CA PHE A 130 -8.41 -30.35 -3.53
C PHE A 130 -8.85 -31.82 -3.56
N LYS A 131 -8.20 -32.67 -4.37
CA LYS A 131 -8.47 -34.11 -4.42
C LYS A 131 -8.11 -34.83 -3.11
N SER A 132 -7.06 -34.39 -2.43
CA SER A 132 -6.62 -34.90 -1.13
C SER A 132 -7.41 -34.33 0.06
N ASN A 133 -8.45 -33.52 -0.17
CA ASN A 133 -9.26 -32.83 0.84
C ASN A 133 -8.47 -31.89 1.78
N GLU A 134 -7.27 -31.46 1.38
CA GLU A 134 -6.41 -30.54 2.12
C GLU A 134 -6.75 -29.07 1.80
N TYR A 135 -8.00 -28.66 2.04
CA TYR A 135 -8.53 -27.36 1.61
C TYR A 135 -7.80 -26.13 2.19
N LYS A 136 -7.06 -26.29 3.29
CA LYS A 136 -6.28 -25.21 3.92
C LYS A 136 -5.01 -24.87 3.16
N LYS A 137 -4.50 -25.78 2.33
CA LYS A 137 -3.29 -25.59 1.51
C LYS A 137 -3.58 -24.97 0.14
N ILE A 138 -4.86 -24.88 -0.24
CA ILE A 138 -5.27 -24.30 -1.53
C ILE A 138 -4.93 -22.80 -1.55
N THR A 139 -4.20 -22.39 -2.57
CA THR A 139 -3.75 -21.02 -2.76
C THR A 139 -4.85 -20.12 -3.36
N LEU A 140 -4.57 -18.82 -3.42
CA LEU A 140 -5.44 -17.85 -4.11
C LEU A 140 -5.23 -17.84 -5.64
N ALA A 141 -4.46 -18.76 -6.23
CA ALA A 141 -4.21 -18.80 -7.67
C ALA A 141 -5.52 -18.85 -8.48
N ALA A 142 -6.49 -19.67 -8.07
CA ALA A 142 -7.80 -19.74 -8.72
C ALA A 142 -8.61 -18.42 -8.65
N LYS A 143 -8.40 -17.59 -7.62
CA LYS A 143 -9.02 -16.25 -7.50
C LYS A 143 -8.44 -15.29 -8.53
N TRP A 144 -7.11 -15.30 -8.69
CA TRP A 144 -6.39 -14.35 -9.54
C TRP A 144 -6.22 -14.79 -10.99
N CYS A 145 -6.40 -16.08 -11.29
CA CYS A 145 -6.42 -16.60 -12.64
C CYS A 145 -7.55 -15.94 -13.45
N PRO A 146 -7.25 -15.34 -14.63
CA PRO A 146 -8.28 -14.75 -15.48
C PRO A 146 -9.35 -15.78 -15.83
N SER A 147 -10.62 -15.42 -15.66
CA SER A 147 -11.72 -16.21 -16.20
C SER A 147 -11.76 -16.05 -17.72
N LEU A 148 -12.25 -17.08 -18.42
CA LEU A 148 -12.55 -17.00 -19.85
C LEU A 148 -13.39 -15.76 -20.14
N ASP A 149 -13.00 -15.00 -21.17
CA ASP A 149 -13.65 -13.76 -21.59
C ASP A 149 -13.69 -12.63 -20.54
N SER A 150 -12.89 -12.72 -19.48
CA SER A 150 -12.66 -11.59 -18.56
C SER A 150 -11.92 -10.44 -19.25
N SER A 151 -11.92 -9.25 -18.65
CA SER A 151 -11.21 -8.08 -19.20
C SER A 151 -9.71 -8.35 -19.40
N PHE A 152 -9.09 -9.05 -18.44
CA PHE A 152 -7.69 -9.48 -18.53
C PHE A 152 -7.49 -10.50 -19.63
N ASP A 153 -8.36 -11.51 -19.73
CA ASP A 153 -8.23 -12.53 -20.78
C ASP A 153 -8.39 -11.93 -22.19
N ARG A 154 -9.36 -11.03 -22.38
CA ARG A 154 -9.56 -10.32 -23.67
C ARG A 154 -8.38 -9.48 -24.12
N SER A 155 -7.56 -9.02 -23.19
CA SER A 155 -6.41 -8.16 -23.46
C SER A 155 -5.10 -8.93 -23.50
N THR A 156 -4.94 -10.00 -22.73
CA THR A 156 -3.66 -10.72 -22.60
C THR A 156 -3.67 -12.12 -23.22
N LEU A 157 -4.84 -12.73 -23.44
CA LEU A 157 -5.02 -14.13 -23.87
C LEU A 157 -4.42 -15.16 -22.90
N LEU A 158 -4.19 -14.75 -21.66
CA LEU A 158 -3.50 -15.55 -20.65
C LEU A 158 -4.26 -16.84 -20.27
N CYS A 159 -5.60 -16.84 -20.34
CA CYS A 159 -6.39 -18.02 -19.98
C CYS A 159 -6.10 -19.20 -20.91
N GLU A 160 -5.87 -18.93 -22.20
CA GLU A 160 -5.53 -19.97 -23.17
C GLU A 160 -4.16 -20.59 -22.86
N ALA A 161 -3.15 -19.76 -22.57
CA ALA A 161 -1.81 -20.23 -22.25
C ALA A 161 -1.79 -21.06 -20.95
N ILE A 162 -2.48 -20.60 -19.90
CA ILE A 162 -2.63 -21.37 -18.65
C ILE A 162 -3.34 -22.69 -18.92
N ALA A 163 -4.45 -22.68 -19.67
CA ALA A 163 -5.22 -23.89 -19.95
C ALA A 163 -4.39 -24.96 -20.67
N ARG A 164 -3.58 -24.56 -21.66
CA ARG A 164 -2.66 -25.46 -22.38
C ARG A 164 -1.60 -26.06 -21.47
N LYS A 165 -1.06 -25.27 -20.52
CA LYS A 165 -0.05 -25.75 -19.57
C LYS A 165 -0.63 -26.66 -18.49
N VAL A 166 -1.88 -26.41 -18.07
CA VAL A 166 -2.61 -27.27 -17.14
C VAL A 166 -3.04 -28.58 -17.81
N PHE A 167 -3.46 -28.52 -19.07
CA PHE A 167 -3.89 -29.68 -19.86
C PHE A 167 -3.05 -29.84 -21.16
N PRO A 168 -1.77 -30.25 -21.06
CA PRO A 168 -0.90 -30.41 -22.23
C PRO A 168 -1.44 -31.48 -23.18
N ARG A 169 -1.25 -31.28 -24.48
CA ARG A 169 -1.78 -32.20 -25.50
C ARG A 169 -1.22 -33.61 -25.35
N GLU A 170 0.05 -33.69 -24.97
CA GLU A 170 0.84 -34.92 -24.82
C GLU A 170 0.35 -35.77 -23.64
N SER A 171 -0.31 -35.16 -22.66
CA SER A 171 -0.79 -35.84 -21.45
C SER A 171 -2.18 -36.47 -21.61
N TYR A 172 -2.89 -36.21 -22.72
CA TYR A 172 -4.28 -36.62 -22.90
C TYR A 172 -4.56 -37.15 -24.32
N LEU A 173 -4.83 -38.45 -24.44
CA LEU A 173 -5.19 -39.09 -25.72
C LEU A 173 -6.40 -38.43 -26.42
N GLU A 174 -7.33 -37.84 -25.68
CA GLU A 174 -8.52 -37.15 -26.21
C GLU A 174 -8.21 -35.88 -27.05
N TYR A 175 -6.95 -35.42 -27.06
CA TYR A 175 -6.49 -34.29 -27.86
C TYR A 175 -5.60 -34.70 -29.05
N GLU A 176 -5.34 -36.00 -29.23
CA GLU A 176 -4.62 -36.51 -30.38
C GLU A 176 -5.46 -36.29 -31.66
N GLY A 177 -4.84 -35.75 -32.71
CA GLY A 177 -5.53 -35.43 -33.98
C GLY A 177 -6.54 -34.29 -33.94
N VAL A 178 -6.83 -33.68 -32.78
CA VAL A 178 -7.74 -32.53 -32.68
C VAL A 178 -7.12 -31.27 -33.31
N GLU A 179 -7.93 -30.51 -34.04
CA GLU A 179 -7.54 -29.22 -34.61
C GLU A 179 -7.19 -28.19 -33.52
N GLU A 180 -6.21 -27.34 -33.78
CA GLU A 180 -5.68 -26.36 -32.84
C GLU A 180 -6.75 -25.45 -32.20
N ALA A 181 -7.68 -24.94 -33.01
CA ALA A 181 -8.77 -24.10 -32.52
C ALA A 181 -9.72 -24.86 -31.59
N HIS A 182 -10.01 -26.12 -31.91
CA HIS A 182 -10.86 -27.01 -31.11
C HIS A 182 -10.17 -27.43 -29.81
N TYR A 183 -8.87 -27.73 -29.86
CA TYR A 183 -8.04 -28.00 -28.69
C TYR A 183 -8.06 -26.81 -27.73
N ALA A 184 -7.75 -25.61 -28.21
CA ALA A 184 -7.77 -24.37 -27.41
C ALA A 184 -9.14 -24.10 -26.77
N TYR A 185 -10.24 -24.39 -27.49
CA TYR A 185 -11.59 -24.29 -26.92
C TYR A 185 -11.82 -25.30 -25.79
N ARG A 186 -11.50 -26.59 -26.01
CA ARG A 186 -11.71 -27.66 -25.04
C ARG A 186 -10.93 -27.43 -23.75
N VAL A 187 -9.64 -27.12 -23.83
CA VAL A 187 -8.81 -26.91 -22.62
C VAL A 187 -9.26 -25.69 -21.82
N ARG A 188 -9.71 -24.62 -22.47
CA ARG A 188 -10.25 -23.43 -21.78
C ARG A 188 -11.55 -23.73 -21.06
N ASP A 189 -12.47 -24.46 -21.69
CA ASP A 189 -13.71 -24.87 -21.03
C ASP A 189 -13.45 -25.84 -19.87
N ARG A 190 -12.50 -26.77 -20.05
CA ARG A 190 -12.03 -27.69 -19.02
C ARG A 190 -11.42 -26.97 -17.82
N LEU A 191 -10.48 -26.04 -18.05
CA LEU A 191 -9.89 -25.18 -17.01
C LEU A 191 -10.98 -24.47 -16.20
N ARG A 192 -12.00 -23.94 -16.87
CA ARG A 192 -13.12 -23.29 -16.18
C ARG A 192 -13.91 -24.28 -15.32
N LYS A 193 -14.36 -25.39 -15.89
CA LYS A 193 -15.30 -26.34 -15.24
C LYS A 193 -14.64 -27.22 -14.19
N GLU A 194 -13.47 -27.78 -14.49
CA GLU A 194 -12.81 -28.79 -13.66
C GLU A 194 -11.82 -28.19 -12.66
N VAL A 195 -11.33 -26.97 -12.90
CA VAL A 195 -10.32 -26.34 -12.02
C VAL A 195 -10.88 -25.10 -11.34
N LEU A 196 -11.20 -24.05 -12.10
CA LEU A 196 -11.54 -22.74 -11.52
C LEU A 196 -12.85 -22.77 -10.71
N VAL A 197 -13.91 -23.41 -11.22
CA VAL A 197 -15.20 -23.50 -10.53
C VAL A 197 -15.09 -24.24 -9.18
N PRO A 198 -14.57 -25.48 -9.09
CA PRO A 198 -14.46 -26.18 -7.81
C PRO A 198 -13.51 -25.49 -6.83
N LEU A 199 -12.34 -25.02 -7.29
CA LEU A 199 -11.40 -24.33 -6.41
C LEU A 199 -12.00 -23.03 -5.83
N ARG A 200 -12.69 -22.22 -6.64
CA ARG A 200 -13.36 -20.99 -6.16
C ARG A 200 -14.49 -21.27 -5.17
N LYS A 201 -15.18 -22.42 -5.28
CA LYS A 201 -16.19 -22.83 -4.28
C LYS A 201 -15.55 -23.12 -2.94
N VAL A 202 -14.41 -23.82 -2.93
CA VAL A 202 -13.69 -24.15 -1.68
C VAL A 202 -13.07 -22.92 -1.02
N LEU A 203 -12.66 -21.93 -1.81
CA LEU A 203 -12.15 -20.66 -1.29
C LEU A 203 -13.20 -19.86 -0.51
N GLN A 204 -14.50 -20.13 -0.73
CA GLN A 204 -15.62 -19.48 -0.03
C GLN A 204 -15.51 -17.94 -0.01
N LEU A 205 -15.16 -17.37 -1.18
CA LEU A 205 -14.94 -15.94 -1.32
C LEU A 205 -16.23 -15.13 -1.08
N PRO A 206 -16.20 -14.03 -0.32
CA PRO A 206 -17.39 -13.23 -0.02
C PRO A 206 -18.08 -12.72 -1.29
N GLU A 207 -17.31 -12.41 -2.35
CA GLU A 207 -17.84 -11.91 -3.62
C GLU A 207 -18.81 -12.89 -4.29
N VAL A 208 -18.63 -14.21 -4.08
CA VAL A 208 -19.51 -15.25 -4.63
C VAL A 208 -20.88 -15.20 -3.96
N TYR A 209 -20.90 -15.11 -2.63
CA TYR A 209 -22.13 -15.02 -1.84
C TYR A 209 -22.84 -13.68 -2.04
N MET A 210 -22.09 -12.58 -2.07
CA MET A 210 -22.61 -11.24 -2.33
C MET A 210 -23.25 -11.14 -3.73
N GLY A 211 -22.60 -11.74 -4.74
CA GLY A 211 -23.13 -11.79 -6.11
C GLY A 211 -24.42 -12.62 -6.21
N ALA A 212 -24.55 -13.66 -5.39
CA ALA A 212 -25.75 -14.50 -5.28
C ALA A 212 -26.81 -13.94 -4.31
N ASN A 213 -26.56 -12.79 -3.68
CA ASN A 213 -27.38 -12.21 -2.61
C ASN A 213 -27.59 -13.15 -1.39
N GLN A 214 -26.64 -14.06 -1.15
CA GLN A 214 -26.66 -15.05 -0.07
C GLN A 214 -25.82 -14.58 1.13
N TRP A 215 -26.18 -13.44 1.73
CA TRP A 215 -25.43 -12.83 2.83
C TRP A 215 -25.33 -13.74 4.08
N GLY A 216 -26.42 -14.45 4.39
CA GLY A 216 -26.49 -15.39 5.51
C GLY A 216 -25.56 -16.61 5.43
N ALA A 217 -24.93 -16.86 4.28
CA ALA A 217 -24.02 -17.97 4.07
C ALA A 217 -22.53 -17.56 4.10
N ILE A 218 -22.23 -16.26 4.30
CA ILE A 218 -20.85 -15.76 4.32
C ILE A 218 -20.11 -16.32 5.56
N PRO A 219 -18.96 -16.99 5.38
CA PRO A 219 -18.12 -17.45 6.48
C PRO A 219 -17.11 -16.36 6.89
N TYR A 220 -17.49 -15.49 7.84
CA TYR A 220 -16.67 -14.35 8.27
C TYR A 220 -15.26 -14.74 8.75
N ASN A 221 -15.10 -15.91 9.38
CA ASN A 221 -13.82 -16.46 9.81
C ASN A 221 -12.82 -16.75 8.67
N ARG A 222 -13.30 -16.88 7.42
CA ARG A 222 -12.45 -17.12 6.25
C ARG A 222 -12.24 -15.86 5.40
N VAL A 223 -12.89 -14.76 5.74
CA VAL A 223 -12.76 -13.51 4.99
C VAL A 223 -11.36 -12.94 5.21
N ALA A 224 -10.65 -12.69 4.11
CA ALA A 224 -9.34 -12.07 4.14
C ALA A 224 -9.41 -10.62 4.65
N SER A 225 -8.35 -10.15 5.30
CA SER A 225 -8.26 -8.82 5.94
C SER A 225 -8.65 -7.67 4.99
N VAL A 226 -8.13 -7.70 3.76
CA VAL A 226 -8.43 -6.70 2.72
C VAL A 226 -9.90 -6.74 2.30
N ALA A 227 -10.47 -7.94 2.17
CA ALA A 227 -11.88 -8.10 1.83
C ALA A 227 -12.78 -7.63 2.99
N MET A 228 -12.36 -7.87 4.23
CA MET A 228 -13.06 -7.38 5.43
C MET A 228 -13.11 -5.85 5.43
N LYS A 229 -11.97 -5.19 5.23
CA LYS A 229 -11.89 -3.72 5.11
C LYS A 229 -12.78 -3.17 4.00
N LEU A 230 -12.78 -3.82 2.82
CA LEU A 230 -13.53 -3.33 1.65
C LEU A 230 -15.05 -3.54 1.76
N TYR A 231 -15.48 -4.60 2.43
CA TYR A 231 -16.89 -5.02 2.44
C TYR A 231 -17.59 -4.82 3.78
N LYS A 232 -16.91 -4.35 4.83
CA LYS A 232 -17.50 -4.12 6.16
C LYS A 232 -18.82 -3.35 6.14
N GLU A 233 -18.90 -2.25 5.37
CA GLU A 233 -20.13 -1.46 5.25
C GLU A 233 -21.29 -2.27 4.64
N LYS A 234 -20.98 -3.16 3.70
CA LYS A 234 -21.97 -4.03 3.07
C LYS A 234 -22.41 -5.15 4.01
N PHE A 235 -21.49 -5.69 4.81
CA PHE A 235 -21.82 -6.67 5.85
C PHE A 235 -22.73 -6.04 6.89
N MET A 236 -22.40 -4.85 7.38
CA MET A 236 -23.24 -4.10 8.32
C MET A 236 -24.63 -3.81 7.74
N LYS A 237 -24.71 -3.44 6.45
CA LYS A 237 -25.99 -3.13 5.79
C LYS A 237 -26.88 -4.34 5.54
N HIS A 238 -26.31 -5.51 5.26
CA HIS A 238 -27.07 -6.67 4.76
C HIS A 238 -27.12 -7.86 5.74
N ASP A 239 -26.26 -7.89 6.75
CA ASP A 239 -26.13 -9.00 7.72
C ASP A 239 -25.57 -8.51 9.07
N GLU A 240 -26.20 -7.46 9.62
CA GLU A 240 -25.77 -6.75 10.83
C GLU A 240 -25.62 -7.67 12.05
N GLU A 241 -26.63 -8.50 12.34
CA GLU A 241 -26.68 -9.32 13.56
C GLU A 241 -25.56 -10.36 13.61
N ARG A 242 -25.37 -11.12 12.51
CA ARG A 242 -24.30 -12.13 12.43
C ARG A 242 -22.92 -11.49 12.42
N PHE A 243 -22.80 -10.32 11.77
CA PHE A 243 -21.54 -9.60 11.71
C PHE A 243 -21.13 -9.06 13.09
N LYS A 244 -22.05 -8.42 13.84
CA LYS A 244 -21.79 -7.97 15.21
C LYS A 244 -21.43 -9.12 16.13
N LYS A 245 -22.17 -10.23 16.07
CA LYS A 245 -21.85 -11.45 16.83
C LYS A 245 -20.45 -11.97 16.50
N TYR A 246 -20.05 -11.95 15.23
CA TYR A 246 -18.69 -12.32 14.84
C TYR A 246 -17.64 -11.39 15.44
N LEU A 247 -17.85 -10.07 15.46
CA LEU A 247 -16.93 -9.12 16.08
C LEU A 247 -16.82 -9.35 17.60
N GLU A 248 -17.92 -9.62 18.28
CA GLU A 248 -17.93 -10.01 19.70
C GLU A 248 -17.17 -11.32 19.95
N ASP A 249 -17.37 -12.34 19.11
CA ASP A 249 -16.63 -13.60 19.19
C ASP A 249 -15.12 -13.40 18.95
N VAL A 250 -14.73 -12.46 18.10
CA VAL A 250 -13.32 -12.09 17.89
C VAL A 250 -12.77 -11.34 19.12
N LYS A 251 -13.53 -10.40 19.68
CA LYS A 251 -13.16 -9.70 20.94
C LYS A 251 -12.96 -10.67 22.09
N ALA A 252 -13.84 -11.67 22.20
CA ALA A 252 -13.76 -12.73 23.19
C ALA A 252 -12.68 -13.79 22.91
N GLY A 253 -11.96 -13.70 21.79
CA GLY A 253 -10.92 -14.67 21.39
C GLY A 253 -11.44 -16.02 20.92
N LYS A 254 -12.77 -16.19 20.75
CA LYS A 254 -13.41 -17.42 20.22
C LYS A 254 -13.18 -17.56 18.72
N SER A 255 -13.12 -16.44 18.01
CA SER A 255 -12.86 -16.37 16.58
C SER A 255 -11.58 -15.59 16.28
N LYS A 256 -10.98 -15.85 15.12
CA LYS A 256 -9.80 -15.11 14.64
C LYS A 256 -10.17 -14.26 13.44
N ILE A 257 -9.67 -13.03 13.41
CA ILE A 257 -9.72 -12.15 12.25
C ILE A 257 -8.38 -12.22 11.51
N ALA A 258 -8.40 -12.21 10.19
CA ALA A 258 -7.18 -12.11 9.41
C ALA A 258 -6.65 -10.67 9.49
N ALA A 259 -5.37 -10.46 9.82
CA ALA A 259 -4.70 -9.16 9.77
C ALA A 259 -3.41 -9.19 8.92
N GLY A 260 -3.10 -10.33 8.30
CA GLY A 260 -1.80 -10.58 7.67
C GLY A 260 -1.44 -9.60 6.56
N ALA A 261 -2.41 -9.25 5.70
CA ALA A 261 -2.18 -8.47 4.48
C ALA A 261 -2.47 -6.97 4.61
N LEU A 262 -3.01 -6.51 5.76
CA LEU A 262 -3.22 -5.07 5.98
C LEU A 262 -1.94 -4.45 6.55
N LEU A 263 -1.67 -3.24 6.08
CA LEU A 263 -0.55 -2.43 6.54
C LEU A 263 -0.98 -1.59 7.77
N PRO A 264 -0.09 -1.34 8.75
CA PRO A 264 -0.40 -0.53 9.94
C PRO A 264 -1.10 0.81 9.63
N HIS A 265 -0.60 1.59 8.68
CA HIS A 265 -1.20 2.86 8.28
C HIS A 265 -2.57 2.68 7.61
N GLU A 266 -2.81 1.57 6.92
CA GLU A 266 -4.12 1.24 6.34
C GLU A 266 -5.16 0.89 7.41
N ILE A 267 -4.71 0.34 8.54
CA ILE A 267 -5.57 0.02 9.69
C ILE A 267 -5.97 1.31 10.40
N ILE A 268 -5.01 2.19 10.71
CA ILE A 268 -5.29 3.47 11.36
C ILE A 268 -6.17 4.36 10.49
N ALA A 269 -5.91 4.41 9.18
CA ALA A 269 -6.77 5.15 8.25
C ALA A 269 -8.23 4.64 8.26
N SER A 270 -8.45 3.35 8.57
CA SER A 270 -9.79 2.77 8.64
C SER A 270 -10.54 3.03 9.96
N LEU A 271 -9.90 3.68 10.94
CA LEU A 271 -10.55 4.08 12.19
C LEU A 271 -11.54 5.22 12.03
N LYS A 272 -11.35 6.05 10.99
CA LYS A 272 -12.23 7.18 10.66
C LYS A 272 -13.44 6.78 9.81
N ASP A 273 -13.61 5.49 9.54
CA ASP A 273 -14.72 4.98 8.74
C ASP A 273 -16.04 4.95 9.55
N GLY A 274 -17.17 4.86 8.85
CA GLY A 274 -18.51 4.96 9.44
C GLY A 274 -18.95 3.83 10.39
N ASP A 275 -18.06 2.88 10.70
CA ASP A 275 -18.27 1.78 11.66
C ASP A 275 -17.74 2.08 13.07
N GLY A 276 -17.22 3.29 13.30
CA GLY A 276 -16.62 3.67 14.59
C GLY A 276 -15.28 2.98 14.87
N GLY A 277 -14.62 2.43 13.83
CA GLY A 277 -13.26 1.90 13.92
C GLY A 277 -13.10 0.51 14.54
N GLU A 278 -14.16 -0.15 14.99
CA GLU A 278 -14.10 -1.44 15.71
C GLU A 278 -13.34 -2.53 14.94
N VAL A 279 -13.57 -2.65 13.63
CA VAL A 279 -12.85 -3.62 12.79
C VAL A 279 -11.37 -3.27 12.68
N GLY A 280 -11.04 -1.98 12.66
CA GLY A 280 -9.67 -1.48 12.65
C GLY A 280 -8.92 -1.86 13.92
N GLU A 281 -9.55 -1.69 15.08
CA GLU A 281 -8.95 -2.06 16.37
C GLU A 281 -8.66 -3.56 16.47
N LEU A 282 -9.59 -4.40 16.03
CA LEU A 282 -9.40 -5.85 16.02
C LEU A 282 -8.27 -6.27 15.07
N HIS A 283 -8.16 -5.63 13.90
CA HIS A 283 -7.03 -5.85 13.01
C HIS A 283 -5.70 -5.42 13.63
N TRP A 284 -5.67 -4.28 14.32
CA TRP A 284 -4.47 -3.78 15.00
C TRP A 284 -4.00 -4.73 16.09
N LYS A 285 -4.89 -5.07 17.03
CA LYS A 285 -4.60 -6.01 18.13
C LYS A 285 -4.06 -7.33 17.59
N ARG A 286 -4.71 -7.88 16.56
CA ARG A 286 -4.26 -9.11 15.92
C ARG A 286 -2.87 -8.98 15.29
N MET A 287 -2.60 -7.86 14.62
CA MET A 287 -1.31 -7.60 13.97
C MET A 287 -0.19 -7.52 15.00
N VAL A 288 -0.42 -6.80 16.11
CA VAL A 288 0.53 -6.69 17.23
C VAL A 288 0.79 -8.04 17.87
N GLU A 289 -0.26 -8.83 18.15
CA GLU A 289 -0.11 -10.21 18.66
C GLU A 289 0.69 -11.12 17.73
N ASP A 290 0.48 -11.00 16.41
CA ASP A 290 1.21 -11.82 15.42
C ASP A 290 2.68 -11.40 15.29
N MET A 291 3.01 -10.14 15.55
CA MET A 291 4.39 -9.64 15.61
C MET A 291 5.08 -10.00 16.93
N LEU A 292 4.38 -9.86 18.07
CA LEU A 292 4.89 -10.25 19.39
C LEU A 292 5.21 -11.75 19.49
N LYS A 293 4.53 -12.59 18.70
CA LYS A 293 4.84 -14.03 18.57
C LYS A 293 6.10 -14.30 17.76
N GLN A 294 6.47 -13.38 16.86
CA GLN A 294 7.70 -13.49 16.09
C GLN A 294 8.87 -13.03 16.94
N GLY A 295 8.73 -11.89 17.63
CA GLY A 295 9.76 -11.35 18.50
C GLY A 295 9.31 -10.08 19.21
N LYS A 296 10.15 -9.56 20.12
CA LYS A 296 10.00 -8.21 20.68
C LYS A 296 11.10 -7.32 20.14
N MET A 297 10.78 -6.04 19.95
CA MET A 297 11.79 -5.03 19.65
C MET A 297 12.49 -4.68 20.96
N LYS A 298 13.67 -5.24 21.21
CA LYS A 298 14.43 -4.85 22.39
C LYS A 298 15.12 -3.52 22.11
N ASN A 299 15.08 -2.60 23.08
CA ASN A 299 15.93 -1.40 23.09
C ASN A 299 15.79 -0.49 21.86
N CYS A 300 14.57 -0.40 21.31
CA CYS A 300 14.26 0.47 20.19
C CYS A 300 13.34 1.61 20.65
N LEU A 301 13.57 2.81 20.12
CA LEU A 301 12.72 3.98 20.36
C LEU A 301 12.38 4.71 19.05
N ALA A 302 11.19 5.29 18.99
CA ALA A 302 10.71 6.05 17.83
C ALA A 302 10.74 7.55 18.10
N VAL A 303 11.29 8.30 17.16
CA VAL A 303 11.15 9.75 17.01
C VAL A 303 10.13 9.99 15.90
N CYS A 304 9.02 10.65 16.22
CA CYS A 304 7.89 10.80 15.31
C CYS A 304 7.78 12.23 14.80
N ASP A 305 7.95 12.42 13.49
CA ASP A 305 7.66 13.69 12.83
C ASP A 305 6.17 13.81 12.52
N VAL A 306 5.54 14.76 13.21
CA VAL A 306 4.12 15.13 13.05
C VAL A 306 3.97 16.56 12.54
N SER A 307 4.99 17.06 11.84
CA SER A 307 4.98 18.39 11.23
C SER A 307 3.97 18.53 10.09
N GLY A 308 3.72 19.78 9.70
CA GLY A 308 2.80 20.09 8.59
C GLY A 308 3.24 19.47 7.25
N SER A 309 4.56 19.29 7.02
CA SER A 309 5.09 18.66 5.81
C SER A 309 4.67 17.19 5.73
N MET A 310 4.50 16.50 6.85
CA MET A 310 4.07 15.11 6.91
C MET A 310 2.59 14.88 6.55
N CYS A 311 1.80 15.94 6.31
CA CYS A 311 0.37 15.84 6.03
C CYS A 311 0.01 14.82 4.93
N GLY A 312 -1.02 14.01 5.18
CA GLY A 312 -1.51 12.97 4.28
C GLY A 312 -1.03 11.57 4.70
N THR A 313 -0.67 10.74 3.71
CA THR A 313 -0.19 9.37 3.96
C THR A 313 1.07 9.29 4.82
N PRO A 314 2.09 10.18 4.69
CA PRO A 314 3.29 10.11 5.53
C PRO A 314 2.99 10.25 7.03
N MET A 315 2.08 11.15 7.42
CA MET A 315 1.60 11.31 8.79
C MET A 315 0.99 10.01 9.33
N GLU A 316 0.09 9.40 8.55
CA GLU A 316 -0.58 8.15 8.94
C GLU A 316 0.45 7.01 9.10
N VAL A 317 1.50 7.00 8.27
CA VAL A 317 2.59 6.02 8.38
C VAL A 317 3.47 6.28 9.60
N CYS A 318 3.84 7.53 9.86
CA CYS A 318 4.63 7.93 11.02
C CYS A 318 3.92 7.55 12.33
N VAL A 319 2.65 7.93 12.47
CA VAL A 319 1.84 7.59 13.64
C VAL A 319 1.69 6.08 13.79
N ALA A 320 1.47 5.35 12.69
CA ALA A 320 1.36 3.90 12.73
C ALA A 320 2.66 3.23 13.19
N LEU A 321 3.80 3.65 12.67
CA LEU A 321 5.09 3.05 13.00
C LEU A 321 5.53 3.42 14.41
N GLY A 322 5.37 4.68 14.81
CA GLY A 322 5.67 5.13 16.16
C GLY A 322 4.87 4.35 17.20
N LEU A 323 3.57 4.20 16.98
CA LEU A 323 2.71 3.42 17.87
C LEU A 323 3.07 1.93 17.87
N LEU A 324 3.27 1.34 16.69
CA LEU A 324 3.61 -0.08 16.57
C LEU A 324 4.93 -0.40 17.27
N LEU A 325 5.95 0.42 17.06
CA LEU A 325 7.26 0.25 17.69
C LEU A 325 7.13 0.38 19.21
N SER A 326 6.40 1.39 19.68
CA SER A 326 6.14 1.61 21.10
C SER A 326 5.43 0.44 21.79
N GLU A 327 4.50 -0.24 21.11
CA GLU A 327 3.80 -1.43 21.63
C GLU A 327 4.64 -2.72 21.56
N LEU A 328 5.57 -2.81 20.60
CA LEU A 328 6.51 -3.93 20.46
C LEU A 328 7.75 -3.79 21.36
N SER A 329 8.05 -2.58 21.83
CA SER A 329 9.18 -2.29 22.71
C SER A 329 9.05 -2.93 24.08
N GLY A 330 10.19 -3.38 24.63
CA GLY A 330 10.30 -3.88 26.00
C GLY A 330 10.29 -2.76 27.06
N GLU A 331 10.01 -3.11 28.31
CA GLU A 331 10.26 -2.22 29.46
C GLU A 331 11.76 -1.90 29.56
N PRO A 332 12.17 -0.67 29.92
CA PRO A 332 11.38 0.48 30.42
C PRO A 332 10.89 1.45 29.34
N TRP A 333 11.09 1.12 28.05
CA TRP A 333 10.83 2.02 26.92
C TRP A 333 9.46 1.79 26.27
N LYS A 334 8.76 0.75 26.70
CA LYS A 334 7.42 0.39 26.23
C LYS A 334 6.45 1.56 26.41
N GLY A 335 5.66 1.82 25.37
CA GLY A 335 4.65 2.88 25.40
C GLY A 335 5.24 4.30 25.24
N LYS A 336 6.56 4.46 25.09
CA LYS A 336 7.21 5.77 24.96
C LYS A 336 7.53 6.11 23.52
N VAL A 337 7.50 7.41 23.19
CA VAL A 337 7.89 7.99 21.90
C VAL A 337 8.51 9.38 22.13
N ILE A 338 9.38 9.81 21.21
CA ILE A 338 10.00 11.14 21.25
C ILE A 338 9.40 12.03 20.15
N THR A 339 9.20 13.31 20.46
CA THR A 339 8.74 14.31 19.49
C THR A 339 9.86 14.75 18.55
N PHE A 340 9.50 15.01 17.29
CA PHE A 340 10.39 15.66 16.33
C PHE A 340 10.30 17.20 16.52
N SER A 341 11.20 17.76 17.33
CA SER A 341 11.20 19.17 17.71
C SER A 341 12.60 19.63 18.12
N HIS A 342 12.87 20.94 18.04
CA HIS A 342 14.09 21.55 18.57
C HIS A 342 14.24 21.33 20.10
N ASP A 343 13.11 21.14 20.80
CA ASP A 343 13.07 20.68 22.20
C ASP A 343 12.37 19.32 22.26
N PRO A 344 13.11 18.21 22.04
CA PRO A 344 12.52 16.87 21.98
C PRO A 344 12.03 16.44 23.37
N GLN A 345 10.81 15.92 23.44
CA GLN A 345 10.19 15.45 24.68
C GLN A 345 9.84 13.96 24.59
N LEU A 346 10.09 13.25 25.68
CA LEU A 346 9.74 11.83 25.82
C LEU A 346 8.32 11.72 26.39
N HIS A 347 7.37 11.30 25.55
CA HIS A 347 6.00 11.09 25.98
C HIS A 347 5.69 9.61 26.17
N LEU A 348 4.95 9.30 27.24
CA LEU A 348 4.23 8.05 27.38
C LEU A 348 2.89 8.19 26.66
N ILE A 349 2.63 7.34 25.66
CA ILE A 349 1.39 7.36 24.89
C ILE A 349 0.22 7.06 25.82
N GLN A 350 -0.73 7.99 25.88
CA GLN A 350 -1.97 7.85 26.64
C GLN A 350 -3.14 7.48 25.72
N GLY A 351 -4.06 6.66 26.21
CA GLY A 351 -5.29 6.29 25.52
C GLY A 351 -5.68 4.82 25.70
N ASP A 352 -6.98 4.58 25.85
CA ASP A 352 -7.54 3.22 26.03
C ASP A 352 -7.77 2.51 24.69
N ASP A 353 -8.12 3.28 23.66
CA ASP A 353 -8.49 2.80 22.34
C ASP A 353 -7.44 3.21 21.28
N LEU A 354 -7.49 2.57 20.09
CA LEU A 354 -6.47 2.84 19.07
C LEU A 354 -6.57 4.28 18.55
N SER A 355 -7.79 4.82 18.48
CA SER A 355 -8.04 6.17 18.00
C SER A 355 -7.40 7.22 18.89
N SER A 356 -7.58 7.13 20.20
CA SER A 356 -7.04 8.06 21.19
C SER A 356 -5.52 8.02 21.21
N LYS A 357 -4.91 6.83 21.14
CA LYS A 357 -3.45 6.70 21.04
C LYS A 357 -2.90 7.35 19.78
N CYS A 358 -3.58 7.16 18.63
CA CYS A 358 -3.20 7.80 17.38
C CYS A 358 -3.37 9.32 17.44
N GLU A 359 -4.46 9.80 18.06
CA GLU A 359 -4.70 11.23 18.24
C GLU A 359 -3.69 11.87 19.18
N PHE A 360 -3.27 11.17 20.24
CA PHE A 360 -2.22 11.62 21.14
C PHE A 360 -0.93 11.91 20.35
N ILE A 361 -0.50 10.97 19.52
CA ILE A 361 0.71 11.14 18.68
C ILE A 361 0.53 12.31 17.70
N ARG A 362 -0.63 12.42 17.03
CA ARG A 362 -0.90 13.51 16.07
C ARG A 362 -0.91 14.91 16.69
N ARG A 363 -1.24 15.02 17.98
CA ARG A 363 -1.33 16.29 18.70
C ARG A 363 -0.04 16.63 19.45
N MET A 364 0.99 15.77 19.38
CA MET A 364 2.28 16.09 19.95
C MET A 364 2.82 17.38 19.33
N GLU A 365 3.47 18.18 20.15
CA GLU A 365 4.09 19.41 19.70
C GLU A 365 5.24 19.06 18.73
N TRP A 366 5.30 19.81 17.63
CA TRP A 366 6.39 19.75 16.68
C TRP A 366 6.97 21.17 16.53
N GLY A 367 8.29 21.26 16.53
CA GLY A 367 9.02 22.54 16.65
C GLY A 367 10.02 22.75 15.52
N ALA A 368 9.61 22.49 14.28
CA ALA A 368 10.47 22.46 13.08
C ALA A 368 11.57 21.38 13.15
N ASN A 369 12.86 21.73 13.09
CA ASN A 369 13.98 20.77 13.02
C ASN A 369 14.30 20.14 14.37
N THR A 370 14.66 18.86 14.37
CA THR A 370 15.04 18.13 15.60
C THR A 370 16.52 18.25 15.90
N ASP A 371 16.82 18.60 17.15
CA ASP A 371 18.18 18.56 17.69
C ASP A 371 18.47 17.15 18.24
N PHE A 372 19.25 16.37 17.49
CA PHE A 372 19.59 15.00 17.90
C PHE A 372 20.47 14.95 19.14
N GLN A 373 21.33 15.94 19.40
CA GLN A 373 22.15 15.97 20.62
C GLN A 373 21.26 15.93 21.86
N LYS A 374 20.16 16.70 21.85
CA LYS A 374 19.18 16.70 22.94
C LYS A 374 18.39 15.41 23.05
N VAL A 375 18.11 14.73 21.93
CA VAL A 375 17.49 13.39 21.96
C VAL A 375 18.39 12.41 22.71
N PHE A 376 19.69 12.43 22.45
CA PHE A 376 20.65 11.58 23.18
C PHE A 376 20.83 12.00 24.63
N ASP A 377 20.85 13.31 24.92
CA ASP A 377 20.93 13.82 26.30
C ASP A 377 19.71 13.37 27.12
N LEU A 378 18.51 13.40 26.54
CA LEU A 378 17.27 12.92 27.17
C LEU A 378 17.31 11.41 27.44
N LEU A 379 17.88 10.63 26.51
CA LEU A 379 18.08 9.19 26.71
C LEU A 379 19.04 8.92 27.87
N LEU A 380 20.16 9.64 27.93
CA LEU A 380 21.13 9.54 29.02
C LEU A 380 20.53 9.96 30.35
N GLU A 381 19.73 11.03 30.38
CA GLU A 381 19.04 11.47 31.60
C GLU A 381 18.13 10.36 32.15
N VAL A 382 17.31 9.75 31.28
CA VAL A 382 16.44 8.62 31.68
C VAL A 382 17.26 7.42 32.14
N ALA A 383 18.39 7.14 31.49
CA ALA A 383 19.25 6.02 31.84
C ALA A 383 19.94 6.20 33.19
N VAL A 384 20.45 7.40 33.47
CA VAL A 384 21.10 7.76 34.73
C VAL A 384 20.07 7.81 35.86
N ASN A 385 18.93 8.48 35.65
CA ASN A 385 17.87 8.56 36.66
C ASN A 385 17.23 7.19 36.96
N GLY A 386 17.13 6.33 35.95
CA GLY A 386 16.60 4.97 36.08
C GLY A 386 17.62 3.93 36.53
N ASN A 387 18.90 4.29 36.68
CA ASN A 387 20.03 3.38 36.93
C ASN A 387 19.97 2.14 36.02
N LEU A 388 19.79 2.36 34.71
CA LEU A 388 19.59 1.29 33.75
C LEU A 388 20.88 0.49 33.55
N LYS A 389 20.75 -0.83 33.43
CA LYS A 389 21.87 -1.65 32.94
C LYS A 389 22.14 -1.32 31.47
N PRO A 390 23.39 -1.43 30.98
CA PRO A 390 23.69 -1.25 29.55
C PRO A 390 22.81 -2.11 28.64
N GLU A 391 22.42 -3.30 29.09
CA GLU A 391 21.50 -4.22 28.40
C GLU A 391 20.08 -3.65 28.18
N HIS A 392 19.66 -2.67 28.98
CA HIS A 392 18.35 -2.01 28.89
C HIS A 392 18.43 -0.63 28.22
N MET A 393 19.63 -0.21 27.82
CA MET A 393 19.82 1.04 27.10
C MET A 393 19.29 0.92 25.67
N ILE A 394 18.73 2.00 25.14
CA ILE A 394 18.34 2.06 23.73
C ILE A 394 19.56 1.81 22.85
N LYS A 395 19.44 0.84 21.94
CA LYS A 395 20.47 0.52 20.95
C LYS A 395 20.14 1.10 19.57
N ARG A 396 18.85 1.35 19.28
CA ARG A 396 18.40 1.91 18.00
C ARG A 396 17.31 2.96 18.16
N ILE A 397 17.47 4.07 17.46
CA ILE A 397 16.49 5.16 17.37
C ILE A 397 15.98 5.20 15.93
N PHE A 398 14.67 5.04 15.75
CA PHE A 398 14.02 5.17 14.44
C PHE A 398 13.45 6.57 14.30
N VAL A 399 13.91 7.31 13.29
CA VAL A 399 13.44 8.66 12.99
C VAL A 399 12.50 8.59 11.81
N PHE A 400 11.20 8.77 12.05
CA PHE A 400 10.17 8.76 11.02
C PHE A 400 9.90 10.19 10.55
N SER A 401 10.45 10.60 9.40
CA SER A 401 10.28 11.96 8.84
C SER A 401 10.25 11.96 7.30
N ASP A 402 9.98 13.12 6.70
CA ASP A 402 10.03 13.31 5.23
C ASP A 402 11.36 13.85 4.70
N MET A 403 12.38 13.90 5.56
CA MET A 403 13.78 14.21 5.29
C MET A 403 14.03 15.50 4.49
N GLU A 404 13.92 16.64 5.18
CA GLU A 404 14.72 17.84 4.91
C GLU A 404 15.80 17.94 5.99
N PHE A 405 17.03 17.48 5.69
CA PHE A 405 18.18 17.60 6.59
C PHE A 405 19.01 18.82 6.18
N ASP A 406 18.42 20.02 6.22
CA ASP A 406 19.16 21.24 5.84
C ASP A 406 19.66 22.03 7.05
N GLU A 407 19.33 21.66 8.30
CA GLU A 407 19.68 22.51 9.45
C GLU A 407 19.71 21.80 10.82
N ALA A 408 20.16 20.54 10.89
CA ALA A 408 20.28 19.81 12.17
C ALA A 408 21.69 19.81 12.78
N SER A 409 22.71 20.37 12.10
CA SER A 409 24.00 20.67 12.71
C SER A 409 24.01 22.12 13.18
N ALA A 410 23.94 22.35 14.49
CA ALA A 410 24.16 23.67 15.06
C ALA A 410 25.63 24.08 14.84
N SER A 411 25.91 24.76 13.72
CA SER A 411 27.02 25.71 13.65
C SER A 411 26.57 26.94 12.88
N SER A 412 26.33 28.01 13.63
CA SER A 412 26.10 29.33 13.09
C SER A 412 27.35 29.81 12.34
N CYS A 413 27.39 29.67 11.03
CA CYS A 413 28.21 30.55 10.20
C CYS A 413 27.45 31.86 10.05
N ARG A 414 27.65 32.79 11.01
CA ARG A 414 27.46 34.21 10.71
C ARG A 414 28.37 34.52 9.53
N TYR A 415 27.78 34.78 8.36
CA TYR A 415 28.48 35.46 7.28
C TYR A 415 28.99 36.80 7.82
N PRO A 416 30.30 37.09 7.81
CA PRO A 416 30.78 38.45 8.01
C PRO A 416 30.63 39.18 6.68
N GLY A 417 29.41 39.57 6.34
CA GLY A 417 29.08 40.40 5.18
C GLY A 417 28.99 41.87 5.56
N GLY A 418 30.07 42.42 6.14
CA GLY A 418 30.20 43.87 6.33
C GLY A 418 30.54 44.54 5.01
N TRP A 419 29.59 45.30 4.45
CA TRP A 419 29.86 46.23 3.35
C TRP A 419 30.62 47.44 3.90
N GLY A 420 31.95 47.35 3.88
CA GLY A 420 32.87 48.45 4.14
C GLY A 420 33.72 48.70 2.90
N TRP A 421 33.56 49.88 2.31
CA TRP A 421 34.39 50.42 1.25
C TRP A 421 35.68 50.93 1.89
N ASP A 422 36.86 50.49 1.45
CA ASP A 422 37.96 51.43 1.23
C ASP A 422 39.07 50.85 0.35
N THR A 423 39.67 51.78 -0.38
CA THR A 423 40.66 51.63 -1.43
C THR A 423 42.10 51.59 -0.91
N GLY A 424 42.96 50.75 -1.50
CA GLY A 424 44.39 51.06 -1.68
C GLY A 424 45.42 50.36 -0.77
N THR A 425 46.12 49.38 -1.35
CA THR A 425 47.58 49.10 -1.21
C THR A 425 48.40 50.40 -1.28
N ASP A 426 49.50 50.63 -0.56
CA ASP A 426 50.76 49.85 -0.41
C ASP A 426 51.74 50.68 0.51
N PRO A 427 53.02 50.31 0.77
CA PRO A 427 53.59 49.11 1.39
C PRO A 427 54.65 49.44 2.50
N GLY A 428 55.04 48.46 3.32
CA GLY A 428 56.36 48.51 3.99
C GLY A 428 56.47 47.83 5.36
N GLY A 429 57.46 46.95 5.51
CA GLY A 429 57.97 46.55 6.82
C GLY A 429 58.50 45.12 6.89
N TRP A 430 59.82 44.99 6.79
CA TRP A 430 60.61 43.76 6.95
C TRP A 430 60.66 43.28 8.41
N GLY A 431 60.72 41.97 8.65
CA GLY A 431 61.04 41.40 9.97
C GLY A 431 61.09 39.87 9.96
N TRP A 432 62.08 39.30 10.63
CA TRP A 432 62.66 37.97 10.45
C TRP A 432 62.33 37.02 11.62
N ASP A 433 62.13 35.76 11.24
CA ASP A 433 62.51 34.50 11.91
C ASP A 433 61.98 34.05 13.30
N THR A 434 61.76 32.72 13.34
CA THR A 434 61.77 31.77 14.46
C THR A 434 60.69 31.85 15.55
N GLY A 435 59.71 30.95 15.46
CA GLY A 435 58.79 30.65 16.56
C GLY A 435 57.88 29.47 16.25
N SER A 436 58.25 28.31 16.76
CA SER A 436 57.44 27.09 16.82
C SER A 436 56.01 27.35 17.29
N GLY A 437 55.04 26.97 16.47
CA GLY A 437 53.62 27.02 16.80
C GLY A 437 52.80 26.43 15.67
N ARG A 438 52.94 25.13 15.43
CA ARG A 438 51.98 24.37 14.65
C ARG A 438 50.69 24.34 15.48
N GLU A 439 49.90 25.40 15.40
CA GLU A 439 48.50 25.32 15.79
C GLU A 439 47.85 24.37 14.79
N GLU A 440 47.74 23.11 15.22
CA GLU A 440 46.86 22.13 14.61
C GLU A 440 45.48 22.78 14.53
N SER A 441 45.08 23.11 13.30
CA SER A 441 43.70 23.43 12.95
C SER A 441 42.82 22.31 13.49
N GLY A 442 42.14 22.57 14.61
CA GLY A 442 41.28 21.61 15.27
C GLY A 442 40.34 20.98 14.25
N LYS A 443 40.47 19.67 14.03
CA LYS A 443 39.44 18.89 13.36
C LYS A 443 38.17 19.07 14.16
N TRP A 444 37.20 19.74 13.57
CA TRP A 444 35.85 19.85 14.12
C TRP A 444 35.34 18.43 14.35
N GLU A 445 35.03 18.13 15.60
CA GLU A 445 34.49 16.85 16.02
C GLU A 445 33.10 16.67 15.40
N THR A 446 32.81 15.47 14.89
CA THR A 446 31.49 15.17 14.34
C THR A 446 30.46 15.05 15.47
N ASP A 447 29.19 15.37 15.19
CA ASP A 447 28.10 15.24 16.18
C ASP A 447 28.06 13.85 16.84
N TYR A 448 28.43 12.81 16.09
CA TYR A 448 28.48 11.44 16.58
C TYR A 448 29.62 11.19 17.58
N GLU A 449 30.81 11.73 17.33
CA GLU A 449 31.96 11.61 18.25
C GLU A 449 31.66 12.31 19.59
N VAL A 450 30.96 13.46 19.56
CA VAL A 450 30.48 14.15 20.77
C VAL A 450 29.49 13.27 21.55
N ILE A 451 28.56 12.60 20.86
CA ILE A 451 27.60 11.68 21.48
C ILE A 451 28.33 10.48 22.11
N GLN A 452 29.29 9.88 21.40
CA GLN A 452 30.07 8.76 21.93
C GLN A 452 30.77 9.13 23.23
N ARG A 453 31.42 10.30 23.29
CA ARG A 453 32.08 10.79 24.50
C ARG A 453 31.12 10.96 25.67
N LYS A 454 29.95 11.58 25.43
CA LYS A 454 28.91 11.75 26.47
C LYS A 454 28.44 10.41 27.04
N PHE A 455 28.29 9.39 26.19
CA PHE A 455 27.93 8.04 26.60
C PHE A 455 29.06 7.36 27.39
N GLU A 456 30.31 7.51 26.95
CA GLU A 456 31.49 6.98 27.65
C GLU A 456 31.65 7.59 29.05
N GLU A 457 31.51 8.91 29.19
CA GLU A 457 31.56 9.63 30.47
C GLU A 457 30.49 9.16 31.48
N LYS A 458 29.37 8.63 30.99
CA LYS A 458 28.27 8.11 31.81
C LYS A 458 28.33 6.59 32.02
N GLY A 459 29.36 5.91 31.53
CA GLY A 459 29.54 4.46 31.68
C GLY A 459 28.77 3.60 30.67
N TYR A 460 28.35 4.20 29.55
CA TYR A 460 27.56 3.56 28.48
C TYR A 460 28.27 3.58 27.12
N GLY A 461 29.60 3.74 27.08
CA GLY A 461 30.37 3.84 25.84
C GLY A 461 30.21 2.65 24.87
N ASP A 462 29.94 1.46 25.40
CA ASP A 462 29.73 0.24 24.61
C ASP A 462 28.30 0.12 24.02
N VAL A 463 27.37 1.01 24.39
CA VAL A 463 25.95 0.94 24.02
C VAL A 463 25.42 2.26 23.45
N VAL A 464 26.22 2.92 22.63
CA VAL A 464 25.81 4.14 21.91
C VAL A 464 24.72 3.79 20.88
N PRO A 465 23.53 4.42 20.95
CA PRO A 465 22.45 4.09 20.03
C PRO A 465 22.77 4.42 18.57
N GLN A 466 22.39 3.53 17.66
CA GLN A 466 22.39 3.77 16.22
C GLN A 466 21.13 4.54 15.80
N ILE A 467 21.27 5.44 14.83
CA ILE A 467 20.15 6.20 14.27
C ILE A 467 19.73 5.59 12.94
N VAL A 468 18.45 5.25 12.81
CA VAL A 468 17.83 4.77 11.58
C VAL A 468 16.89 5.86 11.07
N PHE A 469 17.32 6.59 10.04
CA PHE A 469 16.47 7.55 9.36
C PHE A 469 15.53 6.81 8.41
N TRP A 470 14.23 6.99 8.61
CA TRP A 470 13.22 6.34 7.82
C TRP A 470 12.40 7.38 7.06
N ASN A 471 12.71 7.51 5.77
CA ASN A 471 12.06 8.43 4.86
C ASN A 471 10.66 7.93 4.47
N LEU A 472 9.64 8.72 4.83
CA LEU A 472 8.24 8.41 4.56
C LEU A 472 7.67 9.15 3.34
N ARG A 473 8.43 10.06 2.73
CA ARG A 473 8.06 10.78 1.52
C ARG A 473 8.98 10.38 0.37
N HIS A 474 8.46 10.33 -0.85
CA HIS A 474 9.29 10.06 -2.03
C HIS A 474 10.11 11.32 -2.36
N SER A 475 11.20 11.56 -1.63
CA SER A 475 12.16 12.62 -1.92
C SER A 475 13.38 12.05 -2.68
N ARG A 476 13.98 12.89 -3.53
CA ARG A 476 15.21 12.58 -4.29
C ARG A 476 16.47 12.76 -3.45
N SER A 477 16.34 13.20 -2.22
CA SER A 477 17.41 13.47 -1.28
C SER A 477 17.72 12.21 -0.47
N THR A 478 18.84 11.57 -0.79
CA THR A 478 19.53 10.61 0.08
C THR A 478 20.58 11.39 0.87
N PRO A 479 20.35 11.79 2.14
CA PRO A 479 21.45 12.27 2.96
C PRO A 479 22.10 11.05 3.64
N VAL A 480 23.42 11.16 3.79
CA VAL A 480 24.35 10.19 4.38
C VAL A 480 24.84 9.11 3.41
N SER A 481 26.13 9.20 3.09
CA SER A 481 26.91 8.14 2.44
C SER A 481 26.79 6.86 3.28
N GLY A 482 26.55 5.70 2.67
CA GLY A 482 26.41 4.39 3.35
C GLY A 482 27.65 3.91 4.15
N SER A 483 28.61 4.79 4.40
CA SER A 483 29.86 4.56 5.12
C SER A 483 29.91 5.18 6.52
N GLN A 484 28.89 5.92 6.97
CA GLN A 484 28.92 6.59 8.28
C GLN A 484 28.48 5.63 9.39
N LYS A 485 29.42 5.23 10.25
CA LYS A 485 29.16 4.31 11.37
C LYS A 485 28.07 4.87 12.29
N GLY A 486 27.12 4.00 12.65
CA GLY A 486 26.04 4.34 13.59
C GLY A 486 24.82 5.01 12.96
N VAL A 487 24.77 5.21 11.64
CA VAL A 487 23.61 5.77 10.93
C VAL A 487 23.19 4.87 9.76
N ALA A 488 21.89 4.54 9.69
CA ALA A 488 21.30 3.81 8.58
C ALA A 488 20.12 4.58 7.97
N LEU A 489 19.89 4.40 6.66
CA LEU A 489 18.78 5.04 5.93
C LEU A 489 17.84 3.99 5.33
N LEU A 490 16.55 4.15 5.60
CA LEU A 490 15.47 3.34 5.08
C LEU A 490 14.45 4.22 4.37
N SER A 491 13.81 3.68 3.33
CA SER A 491 12.72 4.38 2.64
C SER A 491 11.55 3.45 2.36
N GLY A 492 10.36 4.03 2.29
CA GLY A 492 9.13 3.32 1.97
C GLY A 492 8.49 2.65 3.18
N PHE A 493 7.57 1.72 2.95
CA PHE A 493 6.82 1.09 4.03
C PHE A 493 6.50 -0.37 3.70
N SER A 494 7.07 -1.30 4.47
CA SER A 494 6.78 -2.74 4.34
C SER A 494 6.73 -3.40 5.70
N LYS A 495 5.72 -4.25 5.89
CA LYS A 495 5.60 -5.12 7.08
C LYS A 495 6.82 -6.03 7.24
N ASN A 496 7.48 -6.41 6.14
CA ASN A 496 8.68 -7.23 6.18
C ASN A 496 9.89 -6.45 6.73
N LEU A 497 9.96 -5.13 6.50
CA LEU A 497 11.05 -4.32 7.01
C LEU A 497 11.04 -4.28 8.54
N MET A 498 9.85 -4.17 9.14
CA MET A 498 9.70 -4.27 10.60
C MET A 498 10.15 -5.61 11.16
N LYS A 499 10.01 -6.71 10.40
CA LYS A 499 10.43 -8.04 10.86
C LYS A 499 11.94 -8.20 10.90
N LEU A 500 12.69 -7.49 10.06
CA LEU A 500 14.15 -7.52 10.09
C LEU A 500 14.70 -7.00 11.42
N PHE A 501 13.95 -6.15 12.10
CA PHE A 501 14.35 -5.61 13.39
C PHE A 501 13.83 -6.43 14.59
N LEU A 502 12.99 -7.45 14.36
CA LEU A 502 12.53 -8.37 15.40
C LEU A 502 13.65 -9.40 15.65
N ASP A 503 14.04 -9.59 16.91
CA ASP A 503 15.03 -10.57 17.41
C ASP A 503 16.52 -10.23 17.26
N GLU A 504 16.87 -9.11 16.62
CA GLU A 504 18.25 -8.63 16.64
C GLU A 504 18.48 -7.72 17.85
N ASP A 505 19.34 -8.14 18.78
CA ASP A 505 19.74 -7.38 19.97
C ASP A 505 20.54 -6.10 19.65
N GLY A 506 20.33 -5.47 18.49
CA GLY A 506 21.02 -4.25 18.07
C GLY A 506 22.48 -4.46 17.66
N GLU A 507 22.97 -5.70 17.61
CA GLU A 507 24.39 -6.01 17.37
C GLU A 507 24.81 -5.98 15.90
N ILE A 508 23.86 -6.05 14.98
CA ILE A 508 24.14 -6.09 13.54
C ILE A 508 24.16 -4.67 12.98
N ASP A 509 25.27 -4.33 12.32
CA ASP A 509 25.42 -3.12 11.50
C ASP A 509 24.44 -3.20 10.31
N ILE A 510 23.49 -2.28 10.26
CA ILE A 510 22.43 -2.27 9.27
C ILE A 510 22.95 -1.57 8.02
N SER A 511 23.57 -2.31 7.11
CA SER A 511 23.84 -1.80 5.77
C SER A 511 22.60 -2.00 4.88
N PRO A 512 22.25 -1.02 4.03
CA PRO A 512 21.19 -1.18 3.02
C PRO A 512 21.39 -2.41 2.14
N GLU A 513 22.63 -2.76 1.84
CA GLU A 513 23.01 -3.94 1.06
C GLU A 513 22.64 -5.23 1.78
N ARG A 514 22.93 -5.33 3.09
CA ARG A 514 22.59 -6.52 3.87
C ARG A 514 21.08 -6.68 4.05
N ILE A 515 20.36 -5.58 4.28
CA ILE A 515 18.89 -5.60 4.30
C ILE A 515 18.33 -6.10 2.97
N MET A 516 18.88 -5.62 1.85
CA MET A 516 18.48 -6.07 0.53
C MET A 516 18.79 -7.56 0.35
N GLU A 517 20.00 -8.01 0.68
CA GLU A 517 20.43 -9.40 0.61
C GLU A 517 19.53 -10.32 1.45
N GLU A 518 19.24 -9.97 2.69
CA GLU A 518 18.33 -10.73 3.54
C GLU A 518 16.91 -10.77 2.96
N ALA A 519 16.42 -9.65 2.42
CA ALA A 519 15.10 -9.58 1.80
C ALA A 519 14.98 -10.45 0.54
N ILE A 520 16.07 -10.63 -0.22
CA ILE A 520 16.14 -11.48 -1.42
C ILE A 520 16.74 -12.87 -1.15
N SER A 521 17.14 -13.19 0.09
CA SER A 521 17.72 -14.49 0.45
C SER A 521 16.69 -15.61 0.52
N GLY A 522 15.40 -15.26 0.59
CA GLY A 522 14.31 -16.21 0.75
C GLY A 522 14.22 -17.23 -0.39
N GLU A 523 13.76 -18.44 -0.09
CA GLU A 523 13.65 -19.58 -1.05
C GLU A 523 12.93 -19.21 -2.36
N LEU A 524 11.98 -18.27 -2.30
CA LEU A 524 11.22 -17.78 -3.46
C LEU A 524 12.09 -16.97 -4.46
N TYR A 525 13.13 -16.31 -3.96
CA TYR A 525 14.00 -15.42 -4.72
C TYR A 525 15.30 -16.10 -5.17
N GLN A 526 15.64 -17.28 -4.64
CA GLN A 526 16.80 -18.07 -5.07
C GLN A 526 16.76 -18.48 -6.55
N LYS A 527 15.57 -18.50 -7.17
CA LYS A 527 15.39 -18.77 -8.60
C LYS A 527 15.56 -17.53 -9.48
N LEU A 528 15.71 -16.34 -8.89
CA LEU A 528 15.90 -15.11 -9.64
C LEU A 528 17.37 -14.95 -9.99
N VAL A 529 17.63 -14.78 -11.28
CA VAL A 529 18.94 -14.41 -11.79
C VAL A 529 18.91 -12.89 -12.00
N VAL A 530 19.79 -12.18 -11.31
CA VAL A 530 20.05 -10.76 -11.63
C VAL A 530 20.85 -10.76 -12.93
N ILE A 531 20.26 -10.21 -13.98
CA ILE A 531 20.94 -10.00 -15.26
C ILE A 531 21.36 -8.53 -15.25
N ASP A 532 22.66 -8.29 -15.24
CA ASP A 532 23.30 -6.99 -15.49
C ASP A 532 23.11 -6.59 -16.96
#